data_AF-A0A0D2MJW3-F1
#
_entry.id   AF-A0A0D2MJW3-F1
#
_cell.length_a   1.000
_cell.length_b   1.000
_cell.length_c   1.000
_cell.angle_alpha   90.00
_cell.angle_beta   90.00
_cell.angle_gamma   90.00
#
_symmetry.space_group_name_H-M   'P 1'
#
loop_
_entity.id
_entity.type
_entity.pdbx_description
1 polymer ?
#
loop_
_entity_poly.entity_id
_entity_poly.type
_entity_poly.pdbx_seq_one_letter_code
_entity_poly.pdbx_strand_id
1 'polypeptide(L)'
;MSRNVKQPVGQKRLTNIAVVRLKKAGKRFEIACYRNKINDWRAGIEKDIDEVLQTTTVFANVGKGVHAKKEELQEAFGTTDEEKICLEILAKGDVSDKERRAELDNLFKDVAQVLVEKTVNPDTGRPYTHSMLERALRDLHFNLDPKKSAKQQALEVGTRVAAGCVLVIVDG
;
A
#
# COMPACT_ATOMS: atom_id res chain seq x y z
N MET A 1 -20.67 49.66 7.55
CA MET A 1 -20.84 48.27 7.07
C MET A 1 -19.47 47.75 6.65
N SER A 2 -18.70 47.14 7.57
CA SER A 2 -17.38 46.59 7.23
C SER A 2 -17.53 45.39 6.31
N ARG A 3 -16.90 45.44 5.12
CA ARG A 3 -16.89 44.32 4.17
C ARG A 3 -16.04 43.21 4.79
N ASN A 4 -16.67 42.09 5.17
CA ASN A 4 -15.96 40.88 5.55
C ASN A 4 -15.06 40.44 4.39
N VAL A 5 -13.75 40.66 4.53
CA VAL A 5 -12.73 40.11 3.65
C VAL A 5 -12.71 38.61 3.92
N LYS A 6 -13.38 37.83 3.06
CA LYS A 6 -13.27 36.36 3.05
C LYS A 6 -11.86 36.02 2.56
N GLN A 7 -10.89 36.03 3.46
CA GLN A 7 -9.60 35.42 3.20
C GLN A 7 -9.86 33.96 2.81
N PRO A 8 -9.25 33.45 1.73
CA PRO A 8 -9.35 32.03 1.41
C PRO A 8 -8.85 31.28 2.64
N VAL A 9 -9.73 30.46 3.24
CA VAL A 9 -9.39 29.67 4.41
C VAL A 9 -8.17 28.84 4.01
N GLY A 10 -7.03 29.09 4.65
CA GLY A 10 -5.76 28.46 4.31
C GLY A 10 -5.87 26.97 4.50
N GLN A 11 -6.29 26.25 3.46
CA GLN A 11 -6.38 24.80 3.50
C GLN A 11 -4.96 24.26 3.43
N LYS A 12 -4.32 24.11 4.60
CA LYS A 12 -2.99 23.50 4.72
C LYS A 12 -3.12 22.01 4.41
N ARG A 13 -3.03 21.66 3.13
CA ARG A 13 -3.00 20.28 2.68
C ARG A 13 -1.65 19.71 3.07
N LEU A 14 -1.68 18.71 3.93
CA LEU A 14 -0.50 17.95 4.25
C LEU A 14 -0.19 17.05 3.05
N THR A 15 0.73 17.46 2.19
CA THR A 15 0.97 16.84 0.88
C THR A 15 1.74 15.52 0.97
N ASN A 16 2.50 15.31 2.04
CA ASN A 16 3.48 14.22 2.16
C ASN A 16 3.15 13.27 3.31
N ILE A 17 1.87 12.94 3.50
CA ILE A 17 1.41 12.08 4.59
C ILE A 17 0.76 10.83 4.04
N ALA A 18 1.16 9.70 4.63
CA ALA A 18 0.51 8.42 4.49
C ALA A 18 -0.48 8.24 5.64
N VAL A 19 -1.63 7.62 5.34
CA VAL A 19 -2.66 7.33 6.32
C VAL A 19 -2.70 5.84 6.54
N VAL A 20 -2.49 5.41 7.79
CA VAL A 20 -2.69 4.03 8.23
C VAL A 20 -4.07 3.94 8.86
N ARG A 21 -4.85 2.95 8.43
CA ARG A 21 -6.24 2.75 8.85
C ARG A 21 -6.40 1.40 9.54
N LEU A 22 -7.08 1.41 10.69
CA LEU A 22 -7.53 0.21 11.38
C LEU A 22 -9.04 0.27 11.61
N LYS A 23 -9.74 -0.82 11.31
CA LYS A 23 -11.17 -0.98 11.63
C LYS A 23 -11.30 -1.91 12.85
N LYS A 24 -11.80 -1.39 13.97
CA LYS A 24 -11.95 -2.12 15.24
C LYS A 24 -13.26 -1.69 15.91
N ALA A 25 -13.96 -2.62 16.56
CA ALA A 25 -15.26 -2.37 17.19
C ALA A 25 -16.28 -1.66 16.28
N GLY A 26 -16.30 -2.00 14.98
CA GLY A 26 -17.20 -1.38 14.00
C GLY A 26 -16.82 0.06 13.57
N LYS A 27 -15.87 0.70 14.25
CA LYS A 27 -15.40 2.07 13.99
C LYS A 27 -14.09 2.07 13.19
N ARG A 28 -13.79 3.21 12.58
CA ARG A 28 -12.56 3.42 11.78
C ARG A 28 -11.66 4.38 12.55
N PHE A 29 -10.40 3.98 12.69
CA PHE A 29 -9.36 4.78 13.30
C PHE A 29 -8.23 4.94 12.29
N GLU A 30 -7.71 6.16 12.20
CA GLU A 30 -6.71 6.58 11.23
C GLU A 30 -5.62 7.36 11.96
N ILE A 31 -4.38 7.16 11.52
CA ILE A 31 -3.22 7.90 12.01
C ILE A 31 -2.46 8.53 10.84
N ALA A 32 -1.84 9.67 11.10
CA ALA A 32 -1.03 10.41 10.14
C ALA A 32 0.44 10.05 10.33
N CYS A 33 1.05 9.43 9.31
CA CYS A 33 2.43 8.96 9.36
C CYS A 33 3.22 9.43 8.13
N TYR A 34 4.55 9.44 8.24
CA TYR A 34 5.41 9.64 7.09
C TYR A 34 5.52 8.36 6.27
N ARG A 35 5.29 8.46 4.95
CA ARG A 35 5.27 7.30 4.03
C ARG A 35 6.50 6.40 4.15
N ASN A 36 7.69 6.99 4.08
CA ASN A 36 8.95 6.23 4.05
C ASN A 36 9.17 5.47 5.36
N LYS A 37 8.77 6.08 6.48
CA LYS A 37 9.00 5.55 7.83
C LYS A 37 8.07 4.39 8.21
N ILE A 38 6.91 4.23 7.56
CA ILE A 38 6.00 3.09 7.84
C ILE A 38 6.68 1.75 7.53
N ASN A 39 7.38 1.68 6.40
CA ASN A 39 8.06 0.45 5.98
C ASN A 39 9.25 0.15 6.89
N ASP A 40 10.02 1.17 7.27
CA ASP A 40 11.15 1.05 8.20
C ASP A 40 10.68 0.58 9.59
N TRP A 41 9.55 1.10 10.06
CA TRP A 41 8.91 0.67 11.30
C TRP A 41 8.51 -0.81 11.26
N ARG A 42 7.85 -1.25 10.18
CA ARG A 42 7.47 -2.65 9.99
C ARG A 42 8.67 -3.58 9.82
N ALA A 43 9.78 -3.07 9.28
CA ALA A 43 11.05 -3.78 9.18
C ALA A 43 11.84 -3.80 10.50
N GLY A 44 11.42 -3.01 11.52
CA GLY A 44 12.10 -2.90 12.80
C GLY A 44 13.40 -2.08 12.77
N ILE A 45 13.60 -1.29 11.71
CA ILE A 45 14.77 -0.43 11.52
C ILE A 45 14.62 0.84 12.38
N GLU A 46 13.44 1.48 12.30
CA GLU A 46 13.09 2.66 13.09
C GLU A 46 12.42 2.25 14.39
N LYS A 47 12.81 2.87 15.52
CA LYS A 47 12.27 2.57 16.85
C LYS A 47 11.64 3.77 17.54
N ASP A 48 11.91 4.97 17.03
CA ASP A 48 11.32 6.19 17.57
C ASP A 48 9.95 6.44 16.92
N ILE A 49 8.91 6.54 17.75
CA ILE A 49 7.55 6.76 17.28
C ILE A 49 7.34 8.20 16.79
N ASP A 50 8.07 9.15 17.36
CA ASP A 50 7.95 10.57 17.02
C ASP A 50 8.52 10.89 15.64
N GLU A 51 9.45 10.06 15.14
CA GLU A 51 9.95 10.16 13.78
C GLU A 51 9.00 9.54 12.74
N VAL A 52 8.17 8.57 13.14
CA VAL A 52 7.26 7.86 12.25
C VAL A 52 5.92 8.60 12.13
N LEU A 53 5.39 9.08 13.25
CA LEU A 53 4.12 9.78 13.33
C LEU A 53 4.32 11.27 13.05
N GLN A 54 3.36 11.86 12.35
CA GLN A 54 3.34 13.32 12.23
C GLN A 54 2.76 13.99 13.48
N THR A 55 1.82 13.32 14.13
CA THR A 55 1.16 13.78 15.36
C THR A 55 0.66 12.57 16.12
N THR A 56 0.86 12.56 17.43
CA THR A 56 0.46 11.49 18.37
C THR A 56 -1.04 11.47 18.65
N THR A 57 -1.87 11.85 17.68
CA THR A 57 -3.33 11.92 17.84
C THR A 57 -4.03 10.94 16.92
N VAL A 58 -5.06 10.27 17.44
CA VAL A 58 -5.85 9.30 16.67
C VAL A 58 -7.05 10.00 16.05
N PHE A 59 -7.22 9.82 14.74
CA PHE A 59 -8.31 10.42 13.97
C PHE A 59 -9.37 9.38 13.62
N ALA A 60 -10.63 9.80 13.54
CA ALA A 60 -11.65 9.04 12.82
C ALA A 60 -11.51 9.24 11.29
N ASN A 61 -10.99 10.41 10.89
CA ASN A 61 -10.66 10.71 9.50
C ASN A 61 -9.54 11.75 9.41
N VAL A 62 -8.35 11.36 8.94
CA VAL A 62 -7.19 12.26 8.81
C VAL A 62 -7.44 13.33 7.74
N GLY A 63 -8.02 12.95 6.60
CA GLY A 63 -8.26 13.88 5.48
C GLY A 63 -9.24 15.02 5.80
N LYS A 64 -10.13 14.81 6.77
CA LYS A 64 -11.07 15.82 7.29
C LYS A 64 -10.63 16.43 8.62
N GLY A 65 -9.54 15.95 9.23
CA GLY A 65 -9.09 16.40 10.55
C GLY A 65 -10.08 16.08 11.68
N VAL A 66 -10.83 14.98 11.58
CA VAL A 66 -11.81 14.59 12.61
C VAL A 66 -11.13 13.68 13.63
N HIS A 67 -11.00 14.16 14.87
CA HIS A 67 -10.43 13.39 15.97
C HIS A 67 -11.37 12.28 16.45
N ALA A 68 -10.78 11.16 16.89
CA ALA A 68 -11.54 10.10 17.55
C ALA A 68 -11.94 10.55 18.97
N LYS A 69 -13.15 10.22 19.41
CA LYS A 69 -13.59 10.53 20.78
C LYS A 69 -12.95 9.55 21.76
N LYS A 70 -12.61 10.03 22.97
CA LYS A 70 -12.03 9.20 24.03
C LYS A 70 -12.89 7.99 24.41
N GLU A 71 -14.21 8.14 24.39
CA GLU A 71 -15.17 7.04 24.63
C GLU A 71 -15.02 5.92 23.60
N GLU A 72 -14.84 6.28 22.32
CA GLU A 72 -14.68 5.32 21.23
C GLU A 72 -13.33 4.63 21.27
N LEU A 73 -12.28 5.36 21.68
CA LEU A 73 -10.94 4.79 21.90
C LEU A 73 -10.97 3.77 23.05
N GLN A 74 -11.63 4.11 24.16
CA GLN A 74 -11.77 3.21 25.31
C GLN A 74 -12.56 1.95 24.95
N GLU A 75 -13.66 2.07 24.20
CA GLU A 75 -14.46 0.93 23.75
C GLU A 75 -13.70 0.01 22.78
N ALA A 76 -12.95 0.59 21.84
CA ALA A 76 -12.26 -0.18 20.81
C ALA A 76 -10.91 -0.76 21.25
N PHE A 77 -10.14 -0.02 22.05
CA PHE A 77 -8.77 -0.36 22.43
C PHE A 77 -8.62 -0.71 23.92
N GLY A 78 -9.63 -0.44 24.76
CA GLY A 78 -9.55 -0.65 26.20
C GLY A 78 -8.66 0.36 26.92
N THR A 79 -8.18 1.39 26.22
CA THR A 79 -7.29 2.44 26.73
C THR A 79 -7.64 3.78 26.10
N THR A 80 -7.32 4.87 26.80
CA THR A 80 -7.39 6.26 26.29
C THR A 80 -6.03 6.82 25.93
N ASP A 81 -4.97 6.02 26.09
CA ASP A 81 -3.59 6.38 25.80
C ASP A 81 -3.33 6.35 24.28
N GLU A 82 -3.26 7.53 23.66
CA GLU A 82 -3.13 7.69 22.22
C GLU A 82 -1.81 7.12 21.66
N GLU A 83 -0.72 7.14 22.43
CA GLU A 83 0.57 6.58 22.01
C GLU A 83 0.47 5.06 21.82
N LYS A 84 -0.10 4.36 22.80
CA LYS A 84 -0.31 2.90 22.73
C LYS A 84 -1.26 2.52 21.60
N ILE A 85 -2.28 3.33 21.37
CA ILE A 85 -3.24 3.11 20.28
C ILE A 85 -2.54 3.30 18.93
N CYS A 86 -1.72 4.34 18.78
CA CYS A 86 -0.93 4.55 17.56
C CYS A 86 -0.02 3.36 17.26
N LEU A 87 0.66 2.80 18.27
CA LEU A 87 1.48 1.59 18.11
C LEU A 87 0.65 0.38 17.64
N GLU A 88 -0.53 0.15 18.22
CA GLU A 88 -1.41 -0.94 17.78
C GLU A 88 -1.90 -0.72 16.34
N ILE A 89 -2.24 0.52 15.96
CA ILE A 89 -2.66 0.87 14.61
C ILE A 89 -1.50 0.73 13.62
N LEU A 90 -0.27 1.09 13.96
CA LEU A 90 0.91 0.88 13.10
C LEU A 90 1.19 -0.60 12.85
N ALA A 91 1.01 -1.44 13.88
CA ALA A 91 1.28 -2.87 13.80
C ALA A 91 0.20 -3.64 13.04
N LYS A 92 -1.08 -3.32 13.25
CA LYS A 92 -2.23 -4.09 12.69
C LYS A 92 -2.96 -3.37 11.55
N GLY A 93 -2.78 -2.07 11.41
CA GLY A 93 -3.47 -1.25 10.43
C GLY A 93 -2.93 -1.44 9.02
N ASP A 94 -3.80 -1.22 8.04
CA ASP A 94 -3.45 -1.27 6.63
C ASP A 94 -3.16 0.14 6.11
N VAL A 95 -2.26 0.24 5.15
CA VAL A 95 -1.91 1.53 4.54
C VAL A 95 -2.93 1.85 3.45
N SER A 96 -3.29 3.12 3.31
CA SER A 96 -4.35 3.61 2.41
C SER A 96 -4.36 2.98 1.00
N ASP A 97 -5.56 2.85 0.41
CA ASP A 97 -5.82 2.25 -0.91
C ASP A 97 -4.92 2.77 -2.04
N LYS A 98 -4.48 4.03 -1.96
CA LYS A 98 -3.56 4.62 -2.96
C LYS A 98 -2.18 3.95 -2.93
N GLU A 99 -1.68 3.65 -1.74
CA GLU A 99 -0.37 3.02 -1.57
C GLU A 99 -0.45 1.54 -1.92
N ARG A 100 -1.53 0.88 -1.52
CA ARG A 100 -1.82 -0.50 -1.95
C ARG A 100 -1.84 -0.64 -3.48
N ARG A 101 -2.43 0.31 -4.21
CA ARG A 101 -2.42 0.31 -5.68
C ARG A 101 -1.01 0.49 -6.25
N ALA A 102 -0.23 1.42 -5.69
CA ALA A 102 1.14 1.64 -6.12
C ALA A 102 2.04 0.42 -5.84
N GLU A 103 1.86 -0.24 -4.69
CA GLU A 103 2.54 -1.50 -4.36
C GLU A 103 2.17 -2.62 -5.34
N LEU A 104 0.88 -2.76 -5.65
CA LEU A 104 0.42 -3.74 -6.64
C LEU A 104 0.98 -3.44 -8.04
N ASP A 105 0.99 -2.18 -8.47
CA ASP A 105 1.54 -1.77 -9.77
C ASP A 105 3.06 -2.02 -9.84
N ASN A 106 3.79 -1.79 -8.75
CA ASN A 106 5.22 -2.10 -8.67
C ASN A 106 5.47 -3.61 -8.70
N LEU A 107 4.71 -4.38 -7.91
CA LEU A 107 4.78 -5.84 -7.94
C LEU A 107 4.47 -6.40 -9.33
N PHE A 108 3.54 -5.78 -10.05
CA PHE A 108 3.19 -6.15 -11.41
C PHE A 108 4.36 -5.94 -12.39
N LYS A 109 5.08 -4.82 -12.26
CA LYS A 109 6.30 -4.54 -13.04
C LYS A 109 7.42 -5.53 -12.69
N ASP A 110 7.60 -5.83 -11.41
CA ASP A 110 8.63 -6.78 -10.96
C ASP A 110 8.34 -8.19 -11.50
N VAL A 111 7.08 -8.63 -11.48
CA VAL A 111 6.67 -9.92 -12.06
C VAL A 111 6.87 -9.94 -13.57
N ALA A 112 6.49 -8.86 -14.28
CA ALA A 112 6.71 -8.75 -15.71
C ALA A 112 8.20 -8.80 -16.07
N GLN A 113 9.06 -8.14 -15.28
CA GLN A 113 10.51 -8.16 -15.45
C GLN A 113 11.08 -9.58 -15.30
N VAL A 114 10.67 -10.32 -14.27
CA VAL A 114 11.10 -11.71 -14.07
C VAL A 114 10.63 -12.61 -15.21
N LEU A 115 9.44 -12.36 -15.77
CA LEU A 115 8.94 -13.11 -16.92
C LEU A 115 9.72 -12.81 -18.20
N VAL A 116 10.13 -11.56 -18.44
CA VAL A 116 10.98 -11.21 -19.59
C VAL A 116 12.29 -12.00 -19.58
N GLU A 117 12.88 -12.17 -18.39
CA GLU A 117 14.14 -12.91 -18.22
C GLU A 117 13.98 -14.42 -18.43
N LYS A 118 12.78 -14.97 -18.18
CA LYS A 118 12.52 -16.42 -18.17
C LYS A 118 11.73 -16.94 -19.36
N THR A 119 11.18 -16.08 -20.20
CA THR A 119 10.30 -16.49 -21.30
C THR A 119 10.90 -16.11 -22.65
N VAL A 120 10.84 -17.06 -23.60
CA VAL A 120 11.29 -16.86 -24.97
C VAL A 120 10.19 -17.30 -25.93
N ASN A 121 10.14 -16.64 -27.09
CA ASN A 121 9.22 -17.02 -28.14
C ASN A 121 9.73 -18.31 -28.82
N PRO A 122 8.95 -19.40 -28.84
CA PRO A 122 9.39 -20.67 -29.41
C PRO A 122 9.63 -20.62 -30.91
N ASP A 123 8.88 -19.79 -31.65
CA ASP A 123 8.97 -19.73 -33.10
C ASP A 123 10.18 -18.90 -33.58
N THR A 124 10.54 -17.86 -32.81
CA THR A 124 11.59 -16.91 -33.20
C THR A 124 12.85 -16.98 -32.34
N GLY A 125 12.79 -17.68 -31.21
CA GLY A 125 13.85 -17.72 -30.20
C GLY A 125 14.14 -16.38 -29.51
N ARG A 126 13.32 -15.34 -29.75
CA ARG A 126 13.54 -13.99 -29.22
C ARG A 126 12.83 -13.79 -27.88
N PRO A 127 13.40 -13.01 -26.95
CA PRO A 127 12.73 -12.67 -25.70
C PRO A 127 11.54 -11.74 -25.95
N TYR A 128 10.51 -11.85 -25.10
CA TYR A 128 9.36 -10.94 -25.14
C TYR A 128 9.71 -9.58 -24.55
N THR A 129 9.06 -8.53 -25.04
CA THR A 129 9.23 -7.17 -24.48
C THR A 129 8.38 -7.01 -23.23
N HIS A 130 8.81 -6.14 -22.31
CA HIS A 130 8.09 -5.84 -21.07
C HIS A 130 6.62 -5.46 -21.33
N SER A 131 6.36 -4.58 -22.30
CA SER A 131 5.01 -4.10 -22.61
C SER A 131 4.07 -5.21 -23.10
N MET A 132 4.58 -6.23 -23.80
CA MET A 132 3.77 -7.36 -24.25
C MET A 132 3.33 -8.25 -23.08
N LEU A 133 4.26 -8.55 -22.17
CA LEU A 133 3.96 -9.35 -20.97
C LEU A 133 3.06 -8.56 -20.02
N GLU A 134 3.31 -7.27 -19.83
CA GLU A 134 2.45 -6.41 -19.01
C GLU A 134 1.00 -6.40 -19.51
N ARG A 135 0.79 -6.34 -20.82
CA ARG A 135 -0.55 -6.46 -21.42
C ARG A 135 -1.14 -7.85 -21.21
N ALA A 136 -0.39 -8.91 -21.47
CA ALA A 136 -0.85 -10.28 -21.28
C ALA A 136 -1.28 -10.56 -19.82
N LEU A 137 -0.52 -10.04 -18.85
CA LEU A 137 -0.84 -10.14 -17.43
C LEU A 137 -2.14 -9.43 -17.07
N ARG A 138 -2.40 -8.26 -17.68
CA ARG A 138 -3.64 -7.49 -17.45
C ARG A 138 -4.83 -8.21 -18.07
N ASP A 139 -4.65 -8.76 -19.28
CA ASP A 139 -5.69 -9.52 -19.98
C ASP A 139 -6.07 -10.79 -19.22
N LEU A 140 -5.10 -11.46 -18.56
CA LEU A 140 -5.34 -12.64 -17.73
C LEU A 140 -6.03 -12.36 -16.39
N HIS A 141 -6.20 -11.08 -16.01
CA HIS A 141 -6.85 -10.66 -14.75
C HIS A 141 -6.29 -11.40 -13.52
N PHE A 142 -4.98 -11.69 -13.53
CA PHE A 142 -4.36 -12.43 -12.44
C PHE A 142 -4.26 -11.55 -11.19
N ASN A 143 -4.79 -12.05 -10.07
CA ASN A 143 -4.77 -11.33 -8.81
C ASN A 143 -3.43 -11.57 -8.09
N LEU A 144 -2.51 -10.60 -8.18
CA LEU A 144 -1.22 -10.66 -7.49
C LEU A 144 -1.41 -10.53 -5.98
N ASP A 145 -0.63 -11.32 -5.23
CA ASP A 145 -0.64 -11.32 -3.77
C ASP A 145 0.62 -10.59 -3.23
N PRO A 146 0.49 -9.43 -2.56
CA PRO A 146 1.62 -8.71 -2.01
C PRO A 146 2.46 -9.50 -1.00
N LYS A 147 1.91 -10.57 -0.41
CA LYS A 147 2.61 -11.39 0.59
C LYS A 147 3.56 -12.41 -0.01
N LYS A 148 3.38 -12.76 -1.29
CA LYS A 148 4.22 -13.74 -1.98
C LYS A 148 5.35 -13.03 -2.72
N SER A 149 6.51 -13.67 -2.84
CA SER A 149 7.61 -13.10 -3.61
C SER A 149 7.26 -12.96 -5.11
N ALA A 150 7.78 -11.92 -5.77
CA ALA A 150 7.58 -11.71 -7.21
C ALA A 150 8.03 -12.92 -8.05
N LYS A 151 9.13 -13.60 -7.66
CA LYS A 151 9.64 -14.80 -8.35
C LYS A 151 8.68 -15.99 -8.30
N GLN A 152 8.08 -16.25 -7.13
CA GLN A 152 7.10 -17.34 -7.00
C GLN A 152 5.84 -17.06 -7.80
N GLN A 153 5.37 -15.80 -7.77
CA GLN A 153 4.21 -15.38 -8.55
C GLN A 153 4.49 -15.44 -10.06
N ALA A 154 5.67 -15.03 -10.50
CA ALA A 154 6.08 -15.11 -11.90
C ALA A 154 6.08 -16.56 -12.42
N LEU A 155 6.46 -17.55 -11.63
CA LEU A 155 6.37 -18.96 -12.02
C LEU A 155 4.92 -19.42 -12.15
N GLU A 156 4.07 -19.13 -11.15
CA GLU A 156 2.65 -19.50 -11.16
C GLU A 156 1.90 -18.88 -12.35
N VAL A 157 2.21 -17.61 -12.62
CA VAL A 157 1.66 -16.86 -13.75
C VAL A 157 2.22 -17.37 -15.07
N GLY A 158 3.53 -17.60 -15.15
CA GLY A 158 4.21 -18.13 -16.34
C GLY A 158 3.59 -19.43 -16.82
N THR A 159 3.31 -20.37 -15.92
CA THR A 159 2.64 -21.64 -16.25
C THR A 159 1.23 -21.42 -16.82
N ARG A 160 0.50 -20.44 -16.29
CA ARG A 160 -0.84 -20.07 -16.80
C ARG A 160 -0.77 -19.38 -18.16
N VAL A 161 0.20 -18.48 -18.37
CA VAL A 161 0.37 -17.80 -19.66
C VAL A 161 0.81 -18.82 -20.72
N ALA A 162 1.68 -19.77 -20.38
CA ALA A 162 2.12 -20.84 -21.27
C ALA A 162 0.98 -21.80 -21.67
N ALA A 163 0.01 -22.03 -20.79
CA ALA A 163 -1.16 -22.86 -21.10
C ALA A 163 -2.18 -22.17 -22.04
N GLY A 164 -2.21 -20.83 -22.05
CA GLY A 164 -3.12 -20.04 -22.91
C GLY A 164 -2.46 -19.43 -24.15
N CYS A 165 -1.14 -19.29 -24.16
CA CYS A 165 -0.34 -18.65 -25.20
C CYS A 165 0.99 -19.40 -25.35
N VAL A 166 1.50 -19.51 -26.57
CA VAL A 166 2.69 -20.31 -26.96
C VAL A 166 3.99 -19.71 -26.39
N LEU A 167 4.19 -19.77 -25.08
CA LEU A 167 5.37 -19.33 -24.36
C LEU A 167 6.12 -20.54 -23.82
N VAL A 168 7.44 -20.58 -24.06
CA VAL A 168 8.32 -21.57 -23.43
C VAL A 168 8.98 -20.91 -22.23
N ILE A 169 8.78 -21.51 -21.06
CA ILE A 169 9.49 -21.15 -19.83
C ILE A 169 10.84 -21.83 -19.89
N VAL A 170 11.92 -21.06 -19.87
CA VAL A 170 13.28 -21.60 -19.81
C VAL A 170 13.60 -21.83 -18.35
N ASP A 171 13.32 -23.05 -17.86
CA ASP A 171 13.82 -23.49 -16.55
C ASP A 171 15.31 -23.81 -16.71
N GLY A 172 16.15 -23.05 -16.00
CA GLY A 172 17.58 -23.32 -15.88
C GLY A 172 17.87 -24.39 -14.84
#